data_AF-A0A6A3NDP8-F1
#
_entry.id   AF-A0A6A3NDP8-F1
#
_cell.length_a   1.000
_cell.length_b   1.000
_cell.length_c   1.000
_cell.angle_alpha   90.00
_cell.angle_beta   90.00
_cell.angle_gamma   90.00
#
_symmetry.space_group_name_H-M   'P 1'
#
loop_
_entity.id
_entity.type
_entity.pdbx_description
1 polymer ?
#
loop_
_entity_poly.entity_id
_entity_poly.type
_entity_poly.pdbx_seq_one_letter_code
_entity_poly.pdbx_strand_id
1 'polypeptide(L)'
;MRRTTLGPVSSSQLNTRSSMLRHPSTRVSVPNKSARQSIGVVSRRVSAAAGHTARRPPSVQRASVNPRQSVGSAAANRRSSTYSSRASVSGRGGTRVLDPRPVSDRSYLNSCVQTLVEFLADRMYDQTLSPALLKRGPSKKDFYNMILFLFKQVDPTFEFGIKSEEDVVQQFRNLRYPISISKASLAAVGSPHTWPTLLLSISWLIELLSYDEAIQLANETEQSDENDEENGDKPFFKYLDASYNVFLAGEDDKFAMLERKEREKLIARNDVVKQETSEFEQQREELKKRVEKAKQDKNALSELSKKKEDCESDLNEFKTMVGKLEILKVKLEKRMESLSEAQKSLEEDISARQQDIQSLHTRIEMQELSAYDIDQIAQERARLTDQLHQVDDRQNEIQQQIVKDENRAVSIRDDLDNQIREYINTCKRLKIIPQGAKNSLGFNFIVGLNMDPKLEGLNAVSQLAHHLKTNIRKAALELKQNRVARANAGLDEALVLDEQLQQCEDQQNIEIQTEKKWESEAKKCTEQLRREREKRDESLRRKIVATEEVEMKITNIANADNLVEEEATSRQYLVDVRKASVEMTETYQALLDKNRHAVTNVLMACTNHKSMVDRAISSLEAEVSKVEL
;
A
#
# COMPACT_ATOMS: atom_id res chain seq x y z
N MET A 1 5.97 -40.36 27.74
CA MET A 1 6.69 -41.30 26.84
C MET A 1 5.93 -41.36 25.53
N ARG A 2 6.51 -41.49 24.33
CA ARG A 2 7.90 -41.49 23.79
C ARG A 2 7.82 -40.76 22.41
N ARG A 3 8.80 -39.95 21.96
CA ARG A 3 10.03 -40.32 21.20
C ARG A 3 9.74 -41.25 19.99
N THR A 4 10.34 -41.13 18.79
CA THR A 4 11.28 -40.18 18.09
C THR A 4 11.18 -40.51 16.57
N THR A 5 11.92 -39.98 15.56
CA THR A 5 13.18 -39.21 15.36
C THR A 5 12.91 -38.07 14.33
N LEU A 6 13.79 -37.23 13.72
CA LEU A 6 15.26 -37.04 13.50
C LEU A 6 15.93 -37.98 12.47
N GLY A 7 16.72 -37.57 11.47
CA GLY A 7 17.20 -36.27 10.92
C GLY A 7 18.12 -36.61 9.70
N PRO A 8 19.20 -35.86 9.36
CA PRO A 8 19.46 -34.42 9.47
C PRO A 8 20.18 -33.79 8.22
N VAL A 9 20.59 -32.50 8.29
CA VAL A 9 21.61 -31.75 7.46
C VAL A 9 21.44 -31.67 5.90
N SER A 10 22.05 -30.75 5.13
CA SER A 10 22.42 -29.31 5.19
C SER A 10 22.91 -28.91 3.74
N SER A 11 23.42 -27.74 3.31
CA SER A 11 23.79 -26.42 3.87
C SER A 11 23.79 -25.32 2.77
N SER A 12 24.08 -24.05 3.14
CA SER A 12 24.75 -22.97 2.35
C SER A 12 24.33 -22.69 0.88
N GLN A 13 23.76 -21.53 0.48
CA GLN A 13 24.21 -20.11 0.53
C GLN A 13 25.24 -19.64 -0.54
N LEU A 14 25.13 -18.35 -0.91
CA LEU A 14 26.06 -17.44 -1.64
C LEU A 14 26.00 -17.28 -3.18
N ASN A 15 25.20 -16.28 -3.61
CA ASN A 15 25.61 -15.08 -4.37
C ASN A 15 26.43 -15.11 -5.70
N THR A 16 25.71 -14.91 -6.80
CA THR A 16 25.88 -13.83 -7.83
C THR A 16 27.05 -13.79 -8.84
N ARG A 17 26.71 -13.24 -10.05
CA ARG A 17 27.56 -12.78 -11.19
C ARG A 17 28.08 -13.91 -12.11
N SER A 18 28.34 -13.73 -13.42
CA SER A 18 28.47 -12.54 -14.29
C SER A 18 27.91 -12.83 -15.71
N SER A 19 27.15 -11.95 -16.38
CA SER A 19 27.57 -10.84 -17.29
C SER A 19 27.95 -11.19 -18.75
N MET A 20 27.12 -10.75 -19.72
CA MET A 20 27.52 -10.22 -21.05
C MET A 20 26.58 -9.04 -21.41
N LEU A 21 27.10 -7.82 -21.63
CA LEU A 21 27.40 -7.14 -22.92
C LEU A 21 26.15 -6.76 -23.76
N ARG A 22 25.99 -5.54 -24.31
CA ARG A 22 26.81 -4.29 -24.23
C ARG A 22 25.96 -3.02 -24.53
N HIS A 23 26.48 -1.87 -24.12
CA HIS A 23 26.01 -0.47 -24.35
C HIS A 23 26.04 0.00 -25.83
N PRO A 24 25.58 1.22 -26.20
CA PRO A 24 25.25 2.42 -25.39
C PRO A 24 23.73 2.72 -25.34
N SER A 25 23.17 3.83 -24.82
CA SER A 25 23.66 5.11 -24.26
C SER A 25 22.63 5.64 -23.22
N THR A 26 22.67 6.79 -22.51
CA THR A 26 23.57 7.97 -22.48
C THR A 26 23.85 8.41 -21.01
N ARG A 27 23.48 9.65 -20.59
CA ARG A 27 23.72 10.29 -19.27
C ARG A 27 22.60 11.33 -18.97
N VAL A 28 22.11 11.62 -17.75
CA VAL A 28 22.70 11.90 -16.40
C VAL A 28 23.18 13.37 -16.29
N SER A 29 22.97 14.18 -15.23
CA SER A 29 22.48 14.04 -13.81
C SER A 29 21.68 15.30 -13.36
N VAL A 30 20.76 15.32 -12.37
CA VAL A 30 20.86 15.26 -10.86
C VAL A 30 21.94 16.16 -10.21
N PRO A 31 21.72 16.81 -9.02
CA PRO A 31 21.52 16.13 -7.72
C PRO A 31 20.38 16.71 -6.81
N ASN A 32 20.54 16.69 -5.47
CA ASN A 32 19.49 16.35 -4.48
C ASN A 32 19.41 17.29 -3.24
N LYS A 33 18.22 17.42 -2.62
CA LYS A 33 17.86 17.90 -1.24
C LYS A 33 18.80 18.86 -0.46
N SER A 34 18.24 19.98 0.04
CA SER A 34 17.92 20.13 1.50
C SER A 34 17.29 21.50 1.92
N ALA A 35 16.41 21.43 2.93
CA ALA A 35 16.09 22.40 4.03
C ALA A 35 15.71 23.91 3.83
N ARG A 36 14.75 24.32 4.69
CA ARG A 36 14.47 25.65 5.31
C ARG A 36 13.83 26.84 4.54
N GLN A 37 12.63 27.20 5.05
CA GLN A 37 12.17 28.53 5.52
C GLN A 37 11.83 29.71 4.56
N SER A 38 10.51 30.01 4.54
CA SER A 38 9.85 31.31 4.87
C SER A 38 9.76 32.52 3.90
N ILE A 39 8.51 33.03 3.78
CA ILE A 39 8.04 34.43 3.57
C ILE A 39 8.13 35.06 2.15
N GLY A 40 7.07 35.82 1.78
CA GLY A 40 6.96 36.70 0.58
C GLY A 40 6.07 36.10 -0.55
N VAL A 41 4.84 36.50 -0.91
CA VAL A 41 4.03 37.77 -0.98
C VAL A 41 3.89 38.30 -2.42
N VAL A 42 2.67 38.17 -3.01
CA VAL A 42 2.08 38.94 -4.16
C VAL A 42 2.69 38.66 -5.57
N SER A 43 1.96 38.39 -6.68
CA SER A 43 0.76 39.08 -7.22
C SER A 43 -0.03 38.35 -8.35
N ARG A 44 -1.34 38.66 -8.48
CA ARG A 44 -2.22 38.79 -9.69
C ARG A 44 -2.54 37.62 -10.69
N ARG A 45 -3.87 37.33 -10.76
CA ARG A 45 -4.73 37.01 -11.95
C ARG A 45 -4.46 35.66 -12.68
N VAL A 46 -5.38 35.04 -13.47
CA VAL A 46 -6.67 35.44 -14.10
C VAL A 46 -7.79 34.39 -13.80
N SER A 47 -9.07 34.74 -14.05
CA SER A 47 -10.31 34.00 -13.72
C SER A 47 -10.79 32.94 -14.73
N ALA A 48 -11.47 31.88 -14.25
CA ALA A 48 -12.60 31.15 -14.87
C ALA A 48 -13.09 30.01 -13.91
N ALA A 49 -14.34 29.52 -13.90
CA ALA A 49 -15.66 30.06 -14.28
C ALA A 49 -16.80 29.15 -13.70
N ALA A 50 -18.04 29.68 -13.65
CA ALA A 50 -19.34 28.96 -13.47
C ALA A 50 -19.65 28.23 -12.13
N GLY A 51 -20.97 28.05 -11.85
CA GLY A 51 -21.51 27.19 -10.77
C GLY A 51 -22.42 27.91 -9.76
N HIS A 52 -23.75 27.89 -9.95
CA HIS A 52 -24.72 28.56 -9.06
C HIS A 52 -25.44 27.58 -8.10
N THR A 53 -25.45 27.91 -6.79
CA THR A 53 -26.52 27.60 -5.79
C THR A 53 -26.81 26.12 -5.46
N ALA A 54 -27.38 25.74 -4.29
CA ALA A 54 -28.09 26.50 -3.26
C ALA A 54 -27.70 26.11 -1.80
N ARG A 55 -28.42 26.64 -0.81
CA ARG A 55 -28.03 26.73 0.62
C ARG A 55 -28.95 25.94 1.58
N ARG A 56 -28.43 25.67 2.79
CA ARG A 56 -29.20 25.62 4.06
C ARG A 56 -28.48 26.53 5.12
N PRO A 57 -28.91 26.65 6.40
CA PRO A 57 -29.10 27.97 7.06
C PRO A 57 -28.16 28.12 8.30
N PRO A 58 -28.44 28.93 9.36
CA PRO A 58 -29.41 30.02 9.57
C PRO A 58 -28.79 31.33 10.18
N SER A 59 -29.60 32.38 10.39
CA SER A 59 -29.86 33.01 11.72
C SER A 59 -30.24 34.52 11.68
N VAL A 60 -31.39 34.81 12.31
CA VAL A 60 -31.79 35.98 13.13
C VAL A 60 -31.19 37.38 12.86
N GLN A 61 -32.05 38.37 12.53
CA GLN A 61 -32.38 39.52 13.41
C GLN A 61 -33.64 40.28 12.94
N ARG A 62 -34.04 41.35 13.65
CA ARG A 62 -35.43 41.90 13.75
C ARG A 62 -35.47 43.40 13.43
N ALA A 63 -36.69 43.97 13.32
CA ALA A 63 -37.04 45.40 13.25
C ALA A 63 -36.79 46.11 11.88
N SER A 64 -37.45 47.22 11.51
CA SER A 64 -38.79 47.74 11.90
C SER A 64 -39.19 48.95 11.02
N VAL A 65 -40.48 49.05 10.66
CA VAL A 65 -41.24 50.28 10.31
C VAL A 65 -40.79 51.14 9.10
N ASN A 66 -41.75 51.33 8.18
CA ASN A 66 -41.97 52.37 7.15
C ASN A 66 -41.31 53.77 7.39
N PRO A 67 -41.05 54.62 6.36
CA PRO A 67 -42.03 54.89 5.27
C PRO A 67 -41.53 55.30 3.85
N ARG A 68 -42.50 55.33 2.93
CA ARG A 68 -42.66 56.23 1.75
C ARG A 68 -41.42 56.66 0.95
N GLN A 69 -41.40 56.36 -0.36
CA GLN A 69 -41.81 57.34 -1.39
C GLN A 69 -42.03 56.71 -2.78
N SER A 70 -42.47 57.50 -3.74
CA SER A 70 -43.01 57.09 -5.04
C SER A 70 -42.06 57.31 -6.22
N VAL A 71 -42.10 56.40 -7.19
CA VAL A 71 -41.84 56.69 -8.62
C VAL A 71 -42.88 55.95 -9.47
N GLY A 72 -43.23 56.47 -10.64
CA GLY A 72 -44.23 55.88 -11.51
C GLY A 72 -44.03 56.25 -12.99
N SER A 73 -44.53 55.40 -13.88
CA SER A 73 -44.61 55.56 -15.34
C SER A 73 -45.40 54.38 -15.93
N ALA A 74 -46.08 54.45 -17.08
CA ALA A 74 -46.58 55.60 -17.86
C ALA A 74 -47.55 55.06 -18.96
N ALA A 75 -48.12 55.96 -19.78
CA ALA A 75 -48.86 55.72 -21.03
C ALA A 75 -50.29 55.10 -20.91
N ALA A 76 -51.27 55.46 -21.75
CA ALA A 76 -51.39 56.59 -22.70
C ALA A 76 -52.84 56.81 -23.17
N ASN A 77 -53.07 57.91 -23.93
CA ASN A 77 -54.28 58.33 -24.65
C ASN A 77 -55.45 58.91 -23.79
N ARG A 78 -56.21 59.94 -24.24
CA ARG A 78 -56.03 60.92 -25.36
C ARG A 78 -57.01 62.11 -25.16
N ARG A 79 -56.62 63.32 -25.62
CA ARG A 79 -57.47 64.48 -26.04
C ARG A 79 -58.40 65.11 -24.97
N SER A 80 -58.17 66.32 -24.45
CA SER A 80 -58.24 67.69 -25.07
C SER A 80 -59.66 68.22 -25.32
N SER A 81 -60.06 69.47 -25.02
CA SER A 81 -59.45 70.56 -24.22
C SER A 81 -60.32 71.85 -24.28
N THR A 82 -60.65 72.51 -23.15
CA THR A 82 -60.77 73.99 -23.00
C THR A 82 -61.14 74.42 -21.57
N TYR A 83 -60.53 75.53 -21.11
CA TYR A 83 -61.07 76.65 -20.29
C TYR A 83 -62.10 76.41 -19.16
N SER A 84 -62.01 76.97 -17.93
CA SER A 84 -60.93 77.62 -17.17
C SER A 84 -61.34 77.76 -15.67
N SER A 85 -60.38 78.09 -14.80
CA SER A 85 -60.54 78.75 -13.48
C SER A 85 -61.65 78.25 -12.53
N ARG A 86 -61.24 77.50 -11.50
CA ARG A 86 -61.87 77.63 -10.17
C ARG A 86 -61.65 79.07 -9.65
N ALA A 87 -62.71 79.69 -9.16
CA ALA A 87 -62.62 80.80 -8.20
C ALA A 87 -63.18 80.34 -6.85
N SER A 88 -62.70 80.94 -5.76
CA SER A 88 -63.18 80.72 -4.39
C SER A 88 -64.03 81.92 -3.91
N VAL A 89 -64.36 81.93 -2.62
CA VAL A 89 -65.06 82.99 -1.86
C VAL A 89 -66.59 82.88 -1.80
N SER A 90 -67.09 83.19 -0.60
CA SER A 90 -68.48 83.18 -0.16
C SER A 90 -69.41 84.04 -1.03
N GLY A 91 -70.61 83.50 -1.33
CA GLY A 91 -71.69 84.24 -1.98
C GLY A 91 -72.98 83.41 -2.05
N ARG A 92 -74.14 84.06 -1.88
CA ARG A 92 -75.45 83.41 -2.06
C ARG A 92 -75.64 83.03 -3.53
N GLY A 93 -75.61 81.74 -3.83
CA GLY A 93 -75.87 81.23 -5.18
C GLY A 93 -76.25 79.75 -5.14
N GLY A 94 -77.54 79.47 -4.94
CA GLY A 94 -78.04 78.10 -5.02
C GLY A 94 -77.87 77.56 -6.45
N THR A 95 -77.16 76.45 -6.60
CA THR A 95 -77.27 75.62 -7.80
C THR A 95 -78.74 75.27 -7.98
N ARG A 96 -79.37 75.76 -9.06
CA ARG A 96 -80.75 75.38 -9.38
C ARG A 96 -80.78 73.86 -9.50
N VAL A 97 -81.53 73.20 -8.62
CA VAL A 97 -81.87 71.79 -8.77
C VAL A 97 -82.72 71.73 -10.04
N LEU A 98 -82.12 71.27 -11.14
CA LEU A 98 -82.87 70.96 -12.35
C LEU A 98 -83.66 69.69 -12.07
N ASP A 99 -84.91 69.65 -12.57
CA ASP A 99 -85.73 68.44 -12.49
C ASP A 99 -85.04 67.32 -13.29
N PRO A 100 -84.71 66.17 -12.66
CA PRO A 100 -84.09 65.05 -13.36
C PRO A 100 -85.09 64.28 -14.24
N ARG A 101 -86.40 64.52 -14.09
CA ARG A 101 -87.45 63.87 -14.88
C ARG A 101 -87.51 64.48 -16.28
N PRO A 102 -87.92 63.72 -17.32
CA PRO A 102 -87.90 64.21 -18.70
C PRO A 102 -89.07 65.16 -18.99
N VAL A 103 -89.00 66.40 -18.48
CA VAL A 103 -90.00 67.47 -18.68
C VAL A 103 -90.26 67.78 -20.17
N SER A 104 -89.30 67.45 -21.04
CA SER A 104 -89.41 67.63 -22.49
C SER A 104 -90.02 66.42 -23.23
N ASP A 105 -90.13 65.24 -22.60
CA ASP A 105 -90.76 64.08 -23.26
C ASP A 105 -92.28 64.14 -23.15
N ARG A 106 -92.93 64.04 -24.30
CA ARG A 106 -94.38 64.07 -24.39
C ARG A 106 -95.01 62.72 -24.07
N SER A 107 -94.28 61.60 -24.18
CA SER A 107 -94.75 60.28 -23.74
C SER A 107 -94.92 60.27 -22.22
N TYR A 108 -93.86 60.58 -21.49
CA TYR A 108 -93.82 60.63 -20.03
C TYR A 108 -94.85 61.62 -19.45
N LEU A 109 -94.96 62.83 -20.00
CA LEU A 109 -95.99 63.79 -19.57
C LEU A 109 -97.41 63.27 -19.81
N ASN A 110 -97.68 62.53 -20.89
CA ASN A 110 -98.99 61.92 -21.10
C ASN A 110 -99.27 60.86 -20.02
N SER A 111 -98.28 60.04 -19.65
CA SER A 111 -98.40 59.07 -18.55
C SER A 111 -98.68 59.74 -17.21
N CYS A 112 -98.01 60.85 -16.86
CA CYS A 112 -98.30 61.60 -15.65
C CYS A 112 -99.73 62.19 -15.63
N VAL A 113 -100.31 62.57 -16.78
CA VAL A 113 -101.74 62.94 -16.82
C VAL A 113 -102.64 61.71 -16.65
N GLN A 114 -102.28 60.57 -17.23
CA GLN A 114 -103.05 59.33 -17.09
C GLN A 114 -103.13 58.90 -15.62
N THR A 115 -101.99 58.84 -14.92
CA THR A 115 -101.93 58.53 -13.47
C THR A 115 -102.69 59.55 -12.62
N LEU A 116 -102.69 60.83 -13.00
CA LEU A 116 -103.52 61.86 -12.35
C LEU A 116 -105.02 61.63 -12.54
N VAL A 117 -105.45 61.24 -13.75
CA VAL A 117 -106.87 60.96 -14.05
C VAL A 117 -107.33 59.69 -13.35
N GLU A 118 -106.49 58.65 -13.31
CA GLU A 118 -106.74 57.38 -12.62
C GLU A 118 -106.89 57.59 -11.11
N PHE A 119 -105.89 58.20 -10.45
CA PHE A 119 -105.93 58.44 -9.01
C PHE A 119 -107.12 59.32 -8.56
N LEU A 120 -107.51 60.32 -9.37
CA LEU A 120 -108.70 61.13 -9.09
C LEU A 120 -110.01 60.37 -9.33
N ALA A 121 -110.05 59.43 -10.29
CA ALA A 121 -111.21 58.58 -10.53
C ALA A 121 -111.39 57.55 -9.39
N ASP A 122 -110.33 56.85 -9.01
CA ASP A 122 -110.35 55.81 -7.96
C ASP A 122 -110.78 56.39 -6.59
N ARG A 123 -110.39 57.64 -6.31
CA ARG A 123 -110.76 58.35 -5.07
C ARG A 123 -112.06 59.16 -5.17
N MET A 124 -112.89 58.95 -6.20
CA MET A 124 -114.20 59.59 -6.39
C MET A 124 -114.17 61.13 -6.39
N TYR A 125 -113.28 61.74 -7.17
CA TYR A 125 -113.19 63.20 -7.29
C TYR A 125 -114.44 63.82 -7.96
N ASP A 126 -115.13 64.69 -7.21
CA ASP A 126 -116.46 65.25 -7.50
C ASP A 126 -116.55 66.23 -8.70
N GLN A 127 -115.44 66.52 -9.41
CA GLN A 127 -115.44 67.52 -10.49
C GLN A 127 -115.01 66.96 -11.84
N THR A 128 -115.78 67.29 -12.88
CA THR A 128 -115.58 66.81 -14.26
C THR A 128 -114.23 67.29 -14.84
N LEU A 129 -113.29 66.38 -15.00
CA LEU A 129 -112.00 66.66 -15.63
C LEU A 129 -112.16 66.90 -17.15
N SER A 130 -111.54 67.97 -17.66
CA SER A 130 -111.64 68.32 -19.08
C SER A 130 -110.71 67.47 -19.96
N PRO A 131 -111.19 66.86 -21.06
CA PRO A 131 -110.35 66.14 -22.03
C PRO A 131 -109.23 66.99 -22.67
N ALA A 132 -109.25 68.31 -22.49
CA ALA A 132 -108.21 69.22 -22.96
C ALA A 132 -106.94 69.27 -22.07
N LEU A 133 -106.96 68.65 -20.88
CA LEU A 133 -105.87 68.70 -19.88
C LEU A 133 -104.50 68.33 -20.46
N LEU A 134 -104.45 67.30 -21.32
CA LEU A 134 -103.27 66.84 -22.06
C LEU A 134 -102.69 67.85 -23.07
N LYS A 135 -103.47 68.83 -23.54
CA LYS A 135 -103.12 69.74 -24.65
C LYS A 135 -103.02 71.22 -24.25
N ARG A 136 -103.71 71.65 -23.19
CA ARG A 136 -103.73 73.06 -22.74
C ARG A 136 -103.60 73.25 -21.22
N GLY A 137 -103.47 72.17 -20.44
CA GLY A 137 -103.49 72.25 -18.98
C GLY A 137 -104.87 72.60 -18.40
N PRO A 138 -104.98 72.69 -17.07
CA PRO A 138 -106.22 72.99 -16.37
C PRO A 138 -106.52 74.50 -16.33
N SER A 139 -107.77 74.87 -16.04
CA SER A 139 -108.07 76.23 -15.57
C SER A 139 -107.43 76.48 -14.21
N LYS A 140 -107.28 77.75 -13.82
CA LYS A 140 -106.78 78.11 -12.49
C LYS A 140 -107.67 77.51 -11.40
N LYS A 141 -109.00 77.56 -11.57
CA LYS A 141 -109.96 76.94 -10.64
C LYS A 141 -109.73 75.43 -10.50
N ASP A 142 -109.73 74.71 -11.62
CA ASP A 142 -109.63 73.25 -11.65
C ASP A 142 -108.30 72.78 -11.03
N PHE A 143 -107.19 73.49 -11.27
CA PHE A 143 -105.90 73.21 -10.64
C PHE A 143 -105.96 73.31 -9.11
N TYR A 144 -106.52 74.38 -8.56
CA TYR A 144 -106.65 74.52 -7.11
C TYR A 144 -107.58 73.47 -6.52
N ASN A 145 -108.65 73.09 -7.23
CA ASN A 145 -109.58 72.07 -6.75
C ASN A 145 -108.92 70.66 -6.74
N MET A 146 -108.14 70.31 -7.77
CA MET A 146 -107.35 69.07 -7.77
C MET A 146 -106.28 69.06 -6.68
N ILE A 147 -105.50 70.15 -6.53
CA ILE A 147 -104.47 70.25 -5.48
C ILE A 147 -105.08 70.23 -4.07
N LEU A 148 -106.21 70.90 -3.84
CA LEU A 148 -106.92 70.87 -2.55
C LEU A 148 -107.37 69.46 -2.19
N PHE A 149 -107.92 68.73 -3.17
CA PHE A 149 -108.31 67.33 -2.98
C PHE A 149 -107.09 66.45 -2.63
N LEU A 150 -106.00 66.56 -3.38
CA LEU A 150 -104.77 65.79 -3.12
C LEU A 150 -104.13 66.15 -1.76
N PHE A 151 -104.15 67.43 -1.35
CA PHE A 151 -103.70 67.81 0.00
C PHE A 151 -104.64 67.33 1.11
N LYS A 152 -105.95 67.25 0.89
CA LYS A 152 -106.89 66.65 1.85
C LYS A 152 -106.74 65.13 2.01
N GLN A 153 -106.06 64.44 1.09
CA GLN A 153 -105.64 63.04 1.29
C GLN A 153 -104.41 62.93 2.23
N VAL A 154 -103.61 64.00 2.39
CA VAL A 154 -102.46 64.03 3.32
C VAL A 154 -102.87 64.56 4.70
N ASP A 155 -103.72 65.59 4.72
CA ASP A 155 -104.25 66.22 5.92
C ASP A 155 -105.74 66.53 5.71
N PRO A 156 -106.66 65.72 6.27
CA PRO A 156 -108.11 65.93 6.14
C PRO A 156 -108.61 67.32 6.60
N THR A 157 -107.82 68.03 7.42
CA THR A 157 -108.15 69.37 7.94
C THR A 157 -107.63 70.52 7.07
N PHE A 158 -106.85 70.23 6.02
CA PHE A 158 -106.20 71.24 5.19
C PHE A 158 -107.19 72.06 4.34
N GLU A 159 -107.23 73.38 4.51
CA GLU A 159 -108.00 74.30 3.67
C GLU A 159 -107.14 75.48 3.19
N PHE A 160 -107.47 76.06 2.03
CA PHE A 160 -106.76 77.25 1.52
C PHE A 160 -107.17 78.52 2.28
N GLY A 161 -106.18 79.34 2.61
CA GLY A 161 -106.40 80.68 3.12
C GLY A 161 -106.63 81.70 2.01
N ILE A 162 -106.54 82.98 2.39
CA ILE A 162 -106.75 84.15 1.51
C ILE A 162 -105.73 84.20 0.34
N LYS A 163 -104.64 83.42 0.40
CA LYS A 163 -103.57 83.38 -0.60
C LYS A 163 -103.19 81.95 -0.99
N SER A 164 -104.07 81.25 -1.70
CA SER A 164 -103.79 79.88 -2.16
C SER A 164 -102.47 79.70 -2.94
N GLU A 165 -101.96 80.73 -3.65
CA GLU A 165 -100.62 80.72 -4.28
C GLU A 165 -99.45 80.64 -3.28
N GLU A 166 -99.63 81.14 -2.06
CA GLU A 166 -98.67 81.07 -0.95
C GLU A 166 -98.81 79.73 -0.21
N ASP A 167 -100.05 79.31 0.04
CA ASP A 167 -100.38 78.07 0.74
C ASP A 167 -99.91 76.82 -0.02
N VAL A 168 -100.10 76.76 -1.34
CA VAL A 168 -99.61 75.65 -2.19
C VAL A 168 -98.09 75.54 -2.16
N VAL A 169 -97.36 76.67 -2.24
CA VAL A 169 -95.88 76.65 -2.17
C VAL A 169 -95.40 76.24 -0.78
N GLN A 170 -96.11 76.63 0.28
CA GLN A 170 -95.75 76.24 1.64
C GLN A 170 -96.09 74.78 1.92
N GLN A 171 -97.20 74.23 1.41
CA GLN A 171 -97.55 72.83 1.63
C GLN A 171 -96.60 71.87 0.87
N PHE A 172 -96.26 72.16 -0.39
CA PHE A 172 -95.20 71.39 -1.08
C PHE A 172 -93.83 71.50 -0.35
N ARG A 173 -93.54 72.62 0.32
CA ARG A 173 -92.34 72.76 1.17
C ARG A 173 -92.43 71.94 2.47
N ASN A 174 -93.60 71.89 3.11
CA ASN A 174 -93.85 71.05 4.30
C ASN A 174 -93.59 69.58 3.97
N LEU A 175 -94.13 69.12 2.84
CA LEU A 175 -93.95 67.77 2.27
C LEU A 175 -92.54 67.52 1.70
N ARG A 176 -91.61 68.48 1.82
CA ARG A 176 -90.21 68.39 1.36
C ARG A 176 -90.02 68.14 -0.15
N TYR A 177 -90.96 68.59 -0.98
CA TYR A 177 -90.83 68.52 -2.44
C TYR A 177 -89.51 69.18 -2.91
N PRO A 178 -88.63 68.47 -3.64
CA PRO A 178 -87.24 68.90 -3.86
C PRO A 178 -87.06 70.06 -4.85
N ILE A 179 -88.11 70.46 -5.58
CA ILE A 179 -88.04 71.46 -6.65
C ILE A 179 -88.89 72.68 -6.28
N SER A 180 -88.31 73.88 -6.40
CA SER A 180 -88.98 75.11 -5.98
C SER A 180 -90.07 75.57 -6.96
N ILE A 181 -91.33 75.32 -6.59
CA ILE A 181 -92.50 75.89 -7.27
C ILE A 181 -92.52 77.41 -7.05
N SER A 182 -92.61 78.19 -8.13
CA SER A 182 -92.68 79.65 -8.04
C SER A 182 -94.13 80.14 -7.99
N LYS A 183 -94.42 81.21 -7.24
CA LYS A 183 -95.76 81.84 -7.23
C LYS A 183 -96.20 82.29 -8.63
N ALA A 184 -95.27 82.77 -9.46
CA ALA A 184 -95.55 83.13 -10.85
C ALA A 184 -95.99 81.93 -11.71
N SER A 185 -95.53 80.71 -11.41
CA SER A 185 -96.01 79.48 -12.05
C SER A 185 -97.47 79.20 -11.66
N LEU A 186 -97.84 79.44 -10.40
CA LEU A 186 -99.19 79.25 -9.85
C LEU A 186 -100.19 80.37 -10.23
N ALA A 187 -99.68 81.55 -10.59
CA ALA A 187 -100.49 82.59 -11.21
C ALA A 187 -100.97 82.17 -12.62
N ALA A 188 -100.21 81.33 -13.33
CA ALA A 188 -100.41 80.95 -14.73
C ALA A 188 -100.33 79.42 -14.95
N VAL A 189 -101.08 78.63 -14.18
CA VAL A 189 -100.98 77.15 -14.13
C VAL A 189 -101.19 76.43 -15.47
N GLY A 190 -102.04 76.97 -16.34
CA GLY A 190 -102.38 76.41 -17.65
C GLY A 190 -101.51 76.91 -18.82
N SER A 191 -100.38 77.59 -18.55
CA SER A 191 -99.47 77.97 -19.64
C SER A 191 -98.68 76.75 -20.15
N PRO A 192 -98.49 76.57 -21.47
CA PRO A 192 -97.75 75.43 -22.02
C PRO A 192 -96.33 75.21 -21.47
N HIS A 193 -95.72 76.26 -20.89
CA HIS A 193 -94.38 76.21 -20.30
C HIS A 193 -94.36 76.05 -18.77
N THR A 194 -95.51 76.14 -18.09
CA THR A 194 -95.63 75.97 -16.62
C THR A 194 -96.37 74.69 -16.26
N TRP A 195 -97.39 74.31 -17.04
CA TRP A 195 -98.19 73.12 -16.78
C TRP A 195 -97.36 71.83 -16.66
N PRO A 196 -96.35 71.54 -17.52
CA PRO A 196 -95.52 70.35 -17.36
C PRO A 196 -94.84 70.27 -15.98
N THR A 197 -94.24 71.36 -15.50
CA THR A 197 -93.56 71.40 -14.20
C THR A 197 -94.52 71.25 -13.03
N LEU A 198 -95.76 71.75 -13.16
CA LEU A 198 -96.79 71.64 -12.12
C LEU A 198 -97.45 70.25 -12.12
N LEU A 199 -97.71 69.66 -13.29
CA LEU A 199 -98.12 68.27 -13.44
C LEU A 199 -97.10 67.33 -12.81
N LEU A 200 -95.80 67.60 -12.95
CA LEU A 200 -94.75 66.81 -12.32
C LEU A 200 -94.70 66.96 -10.79
N SER A 201 -95.08 68.11 -10.21
CA SER A 201 -95.32 68.20 -8.76
C SER A 201 -96.57 67.45 -8.30
N ILE A 202 -97.58 67.32 -9.16
CA ILE A 202 -98.80 66.55 -8.89
C ILE A 202 -98.52 65.03 -8.98
N SER A 203 -97.81 64.58 -10.02
CA SER A 203 -97.38 63.17 -10.17
C SER A 203 -96.62 62.70 -8.94
N TRP A 204 -95.64 63.49 -8.48
CA TRP A 204 -94.87 63.20 -7.27
C TRP A 204 -95.74 63.15 -5.99
N LEU A 205 -96.77 63.99 -5.89
CA LEU A 205 -97.69 63.97 -4.73
C LEU A 205 -98.56 62.71 -4.74
N ILE A 206 -98.96 62.23 -5.91
CA ILE A 206 -99.69 60.96 -6.08
C ILE A 206 -98.76 59.78 -5.79
N GLU A 207 -97.54 59.78 -6.33
CA GLU A 207 -96.50 58.79 -6.04
C GLU A 207 -96.23 58.67 -4.53
N LEU A 208 -96.21 59.80 -3.81
CA LEU A 208 -96.07 59.85 -2.34
C LEU A 208 -97.29 59.27 -1.61
N LEU A 209 -98.52 59.61 -2.02
CA LEU A 209 -99.76 59.09 -1.44
C LEU A 209 -99.90 57.58 -1.64
N SER A 210 -99.62 57.08 -2.85
CA SER A 210 -99.63 55.64 -3.15
C SER A 210 -98.54 54.86 -2.41
N TYR A 211 -97.40 55.49 -2.11
CA TYR A 211 -96.34 54.88 -1.31
C TYR A 211 -96.72 54.78 0.17
N ASP A 212 -97.37 55.81 0.73
CA ASP A 212 -97.86 55.78 2.12
C ASP A 212 -98.95 54.71 2.32
N GLU A 213 -99.92 54.63 1.40
CA GLU A 213 -100.94 53.56 1.38
C GLU A 213 -100.31 52.16 1.29
N ALA A 214 -99.30 51.97 0.44
CA ALA A 214 -98.59 50.69 0.33
C ALA A 214 -97.84 50.32 1.62
N ILE A 215 -97.29 51.30 2.36
CA ILE A 215 -96.69 51.07 3.68
C ILE A 215 -97.76 50.70 4.72
N GLN A 216 -98.89 51.39 4.75
CA GLN A 216 -99.97 51.10 5.70
C GLN A 216 -100.47 49.67 5.53
N LEU A 217 -100.76 49.24 4.29
CA LEU A 217 -101.16 47.87 3.98
C LEU A 217 -100.08 46.83 4.32
N ALA A 218 -98.80 47.13 4.10
CA ALA A 218 -97.69 46.26 4.49
C ALA A 218 -97.59 46.10 6.02
N ASN A 219 -97.69 47.21 6.78
CA ASN A 219 -97.65 47.21 8.24
C ASN A 219 -98.87 46.49 8.86
N GLU A 220 -100.04 46.52 8.22
CA GLU A 220 -101.20 45.72 8.62
C GLU A 220 -100.98 44.23 8.33
N THR A 221 -100.36 43.90 7.20
CA THR A 221 -100.01 42.51 6.84
C THR A 221 -98.97 41.93 7.79
N GLU A 222 -97.88 42.64 8.09
CA GLU A 222 -96.86 42.21 9.07
C GLU A 222 -97.41 42.04 10.50
N GLN A 223 -98.54 42.67 10.84
CA GLN A 223 -99.21 42.46 12.13
C GLN A 223 -100.06 41.19 12.19
N SER A 224 -100.31 40.53 11.05
CA SER A 224 -101.07 39.28 10.94
C SER A 224 -100.19 38.01 10.91
N ASP A 225 -98.90 38.16 10.64
CA ASP A 225 -97.93 37.06 10.63
C ASP A 225 -97.59 36.61 12.06
N GLU A 226 -97.74 35.31 12.34
CA GLU A 226 -97.49 34.73 13.68
C GLU A 226 -95.99 34.68 14.07
N ASN A 227 -95.11 35.22 13.21
CA ASN A 227 -93.66 35.33 13.38
C ASN A 227 -93.23 36.30 14.51
N ASP A 228 -94.16 36.99 15.16
CA ASP A 228 -93.93 37.88 16.32
C ASP A 228 -93.42 37.16 17.60
N GLU A 229 -93.23 35.83 17.55
CA GLU A 229 -92.73 35.00 18.66
C GLU A 229 -91.34 35.41 19.20
N GLU A 230 -90.48 35.99 18.37
CA GLU A 230 -89.08 36.32 18.73
C GLU A 230 -88.96 37.59 19.58
N ASN A 231 -89.97 38.47 19.58
CA ASN A 231 -89.95 39.75 20.31
C ASN A 231 -91.22 39.98 21.15
N GLY A 232 -91.28 39.31 22.31
CA GLY A 232 -92.42 39.31 23.25
C GLY A 232 -92.87 40.70 23.75
N ASP A 233 -92.02 41.72 23.58
CA ASP A 233 -92.38 43.13 23.77
C ASP A 233 -93.58 43.56 22.90
N LYS A 234 -93.72 43.07 21.66
CA LYS A 234 -94.84 43.46 20.77
C LYS A 234 -96.21 43.01 21.34
N PRO A 235 -96.43 41.73 21.70
CA PRO A 235 -97.63 41.32 22.45
C PRO A 235 -97.84 42.08 23.75
N PHE A 236 -96.76 42.35 24.51
CA PHE A 236 -96.84 43.12 25.75
C PHE A 236 -97.31 44.57 25.52
N PHE A 237 -96.81 45.26 24.49
CA PHE A 237 -97.28 46.60 24.14
C PHE A 237 -98.72 46.60 23.59
N LYS A 238 -99.13 45.59 22.82
CA LYS A 238 -100.55 45.40 22.41
C LYS A 238 -101.47 45.20 23.64
N TYR A 239 -101.03 44.45 24.65
CA TYR A 239 -101.73 44.34 25.93
C TYR A 239 -101.72 45.65 26.72
N LEU A 240 -100.59 46.36 26.75
CA LEU A 240 -100.43 47.61 27.51
C LEU A 240 -101.31 48.72 26.93
N ASP A 241 -101.40 48.88 25.62
CA ASP A 241 -102.31 49.82 24.97
C ASP A 241 -103.77 49.49 25.28
N ALA A 242 -104.20 48.24 25.06
CA ALA A 242 -105.58 47.82 25.34
C ALA A 242 -105.97 48.02 26.82
N SER A 243 -105.08 47.67 27.75
CA SER A 243 -105.32 47.83 29.19
C SER A 243 -105.21 49.29 29.66
N TYR A 244 -104.37 50.12 29.03
CA TYR A 244 -104.27 51.55 29.31
C TYR A 244 -105.50 52.33 28.82
N ASN A 245 -106.04 52.01 27.64
CA ASN A 245 -107.29 52.59 27.16
C ASN A 245 -108.48 52.23 28.09
N VAL A 246 -108.54 50.99 28.58
CA VAL A 246 -109.55 50.55 29.58
C VAL A 246 -109.36 51.25 30.94
N PHE A 247 -108.12 51.48 31.37
CA PHE A 247 -107.81 52.25 32.57
C PHE A 247 -108.21 53.73 32.44
N LEU A 248 -107.95 54.37 31.29
CA LEU A 248 -108.40 55.74 31.01
C LEU A 248 -109.94 55.88 30.95
N ALA A 249 -110.65 54.80 30.62
CA ALA A 249 -112.11 54.72 30.68
C ALA A 249 -112.66 54.46 32.11
N GLY A 250 -111.80 54.08 33.07
CA GLY A 250 -112.20 53.74 34.45
C GLY A 250 -112.92 52.40 34.59
N GLU A 251 -112.71 51.46 33.67
CA GLU A 251 -113.44 50.19 33.60
C GLU A 251 -112.67 49.01 34.24
N ASP A 252 -112.41 49.11 35.55
CA ASP A 252 -111.55 48.18 36.31
C ASP A 252 -111.89 46.68 36.13
N ASP A 253 -113.18 46.33 36.04
CA ASP A 253 -113.61 44.94 35.80
C ASP A 253 -113.08 44.37 34.47
N LYS A 254 -113.02 45.22 33.42
CA LYS A 254 -112.47 44.83 32.12
C LYS A 254 -110.95 44.73 32.18
N PHE A 255 -110.29 45.61 32.93
CA PHE A 255 -108.85 45.52 33.17
C PHE A 255 -108.49 44.18 33.87
N ALA A 256 -109.23 43.81 34.92
CA ALA A 256 -109.04 42.54 35.62
C ALA A 256 -109.33 41.30 34.74
N MET A 257 -110.24 41.40 33.77
CA MET A 257 -110.45 40.34 32.77
C MET A 257 -109.27 40.26 31.77
N LEU A 258 -108.76 41.39 31.28
CA LEU A 258 -107.61 41.44 30.38
C LEU A 258 -106.34 40.89 31.04
N GLU A 259 -106.05 41.31 32.29
CA GLU A 259 -104.88 40.85 33.04
C GLU A 259 -104.90 39.34 33.28
N ARG A 260 -106.09 38.79 33.62
CA ARG A 260 -106.29 37.33 33.72
C ARG A 260 -106.04 36.62 32.40
N LYS A 261 -106.61 37.12 31.30
CA LYS A 261 -106.46 36.53 29.96
C LYS A 261 -105.00 36.50 29.51
N GLU A 262 -104.24 37.57 29.76
CA GLU A 262 -102.82 37.62 29.37
C GLU A 262 -101.96 36.72 30.27
N ARG A 263 -102.24 36.68 31.57
CA ARG A 263 -101.63 35.75 32.54
C ARG A 263 -101.84 34.29 32.12
N GLU A 264 -103.04 33.93 31.68
CA GLU A 264 -103.36 32.58 31.19
C GLU A 264 -102.56 32.20 29.93
N LYS A 265 -102.42 33.11 28.95
CA LYS A 265 -101.53 32.88 27.79
C LYS A 265 -100.08 32.67 28.20
N LEU A 266 -99.56 33.51 29.10
CA LEU A 266 -98.17 33.46 29.55
C LEU A 266 -97.86 32.16 30.29
N ILE A 267 -98.79 31.66 31.11
CA ILE A 267 -98.68 30.34 31.74
C ILE A 267 -98.66 29.24 30.68
N ALA A 268 -99.61 29.24 29.73
CA ALA A 268 -99.68 28.23 28.68
C ALA A 268 -98.40 28.18 27.83
N ARG A 269 -97.86 29.33 27.37
CA ARG A 269 -96.59 29.39 26.63
C ARG A 269 -95.41 28.92 27.49
N ASN A 270 -95.40 29.25 28.78
CA ASN A 270 -94.35 28.79 29.68
C ASN A 270 -94.40 27.27 29.90
N ASP A 271 -95.59 26.66 29.96
CA ASP A 271 -95.76 25.21 30.10
C ASP A 271 -95.41 24.43 28.82
N VAL A 272 -95.61 25.00 27.62
CA VAL A 272 -95.07 24.46 26.36
C VAL A 272 -93.53 24.45 26.41
N VAL A 273 -92.91 25.60 26.71
CA VAL A 273 -91.43 25.71 26.79
C VAL A 273 -90.84 24.78 27.86
N LYS A 274 -91.54 24.52 28.97
CA LYS A 274 -91.14 23.50 29.96
C LYS A 274 -91.14 22.08 29.35
N GLN A 275 -92.17 21.73 28.58
CA GLN A 275 -92.28 20.42 27.94
C GLN A 275 -91.16 20.21 26.91
N GLU A 276 -90.96 21.17 26.00
CA GLU A 276 -89.87 21.17 25.02
C GLU A 276 -88.49 21.05 25.71
N THR A 277 -88.26 21.82 26.78
CA THR A 277 -87.02 21.75 27.56
C THR A 277 -86.81 20.34 28.13
N SER A 278 -87.85 19.71 28.67
CA SER A 278 -87.77 18.35 29.22
C SER A 278 -87.51 17.30 28.13
N GLU A 279 -88.11 17.45 26.94
CA GLU A 279 -87.83 16.58 25.80
C GLU A 279 -86.39 16.72 25.32
N PHE A 280 -85.87 17.95 25.18
CA PHE A 280 -84.47 18.18 24.82
C PHE A 280 -83.50 17.64 25.88
N GLU A 281 -83.81 17.74 27.18
CA GLU A 281 -83.00 17.12 28.24
C GLU A 281 -82.96 15.59 28.14
N GLN A 282 -84.10 14.95 27.85
CA GLN A 282 -84.20 13.51 27.63
C GLN A 282 -83.42 13.06 26.39
N GLN A 283 -83.62 13.74 25.25
CA GLN A 283 -82.88 13.50 24.01
C GLN A 283 -81.36 13.65 24.22
N ARG A 284 -80.93 14.70 24.93
CA ARG A 284 -79.51 14.94 25.26
C ARG A 284 -78.91 13.80 26.09
N GLU A 285 -79.64 13.28 27.08
CA GLU A 285 -79.15 12.17 27.91
C GLU A 285 -79.14 10.83 27.14
N GLU A 286 -80.07 10.59 26.20
CA GLU A 286 -79.96 9.46 25.26
C GLU A 286 -78.74 9.60 24.35
N LEU A 287 -78.55 10.77 23.74
CA LEU A 287 -77.40 11.06 22.86
C LEU A 287 -76.08 10.81 23.59
N LYS A 288 -75.97 11.28 24.83
CA LYS A 288 -74.83 11.08 25.72
C LYS A 288 -74.59 9.60 26.04
N LYS A 289 -75.63 8.82 26.36
CA LYS A 289 -75.53 7.36 26.54
C LYS A 289 -75.05 6.65 25.27
N ARG A 290 -75.53 7.07 24.09
CA ARG A 290 -75.09 6.55 22.79
C ARG A 290 -73.63 6.91 22.48
N VAL A 291 -73.18 8.11 22.86
CA VAL A 291 -71.78 8.53 22.76
C VAL A 291 -70.87 7.72 23.68
N GLU A 292 -71.24 7.50 24.94
CA GLU A 292 -70.43 6.68 25.85
C GLU A 292 -70.39 5.21 25.42
N LYS A 293 -71.49 4.64 24.91
CA LYS A 293 -71.46 3.32 24.30
C LYS A 293 -70.52 3.27 23.09
N ALA A 294 -70.60 4.24 22.17
CA ALA A 294 -69.71 4.30 21.01
C ALA A 294 -68.23 4.47 21.39
N LYS A 295 -67.91 5.12 22.52
CA LYS A 295 -66.55 5.15 23.08
C LYS A 295 -66.11 3.78 23.62
N GLN A 296 -66.98 3.07 24.34
CA GLN A 296 -66.72 1.71 24.82
C GLN A 296 -66.49 0.75 23.65
N ASP A 297 -67.37 0.77 22.66
CA ASP A 297 -67.26 -0.03 21.42
C ASP A 297 -65.96 0.30 20.66
N LYS A 298 -65.56 1.58 20.58
CA LYS A 298 -64.28 2.01 19.98
C LYS A 298 -63.06 1.50 20.77
N ASN A 299 -63.11 1.48 22.09
CA ASN A 299 -62.03 0.95 22.92
C ASN A 299 -61.91 -0.57 22.75
N ALA A 300 -63.03 -1.30 22.77
CA ALA A 300 -63.07 -2.74 22.49
C ALA A 300 -62.56 -3.07 21.08
N LEU A 301 -62.90 -2.26 20.06
CA LEU A 301 -62.38 -2.39 18.71
C LEU A 301 -60.85 -2.15 18.64
N SER A 302 -60.33 -1.21 19.43
CA SER A 302 -58.88 -0.96 19.54
C SER A 302 -58.15 -2.16 20.17
N GLU A 303 -58.69 -2.74 21.23
CA GLU A 303 -58.15 -3.96 21.84
C GLU A 303 -58.23 -5.18 20.93
N LEU A 304 -59.34 -5.35 20.19
CA LEU A 304 -59.50 -6.41 19.20
C LEU A 304 -58.54 -6.22 18.01
N SER A 305 -58.30 -4.97 17.58
CA SER A 305 -57.33 -4.67 16.51
C SER A 305 -55.91 -5.02 16.94
N LYS A 306 -55.52 -4.74 18.19
CA LYS A 306 -54.22 -5.17 18.73
C LYS A 306 -54.11 -6.69 18.78
N LYS A 307 -55.09 -7.38 19.38
CA LYS A 307 -55.13 -8.85 19.43
C LYS A 307 -55.07 -9.48 18.03
N LYS A 308 -55.67 -8.83 17.01
CA LYS A 308 -55.55 -9.24 15.61
C LYS A 308 -54.13 -9.04 15.08
N GLU A 309 -53.50 -7.90 15.32
CA GLU A 309 -52.12 -7.58 14.91
C GLU A 309 -51.11 -8.53 15.59
N ASP A 310 -51.28 -8.79 16.88
CA ASP A 310 -50.52 -9.79 17.65
C ASP A 310 -50.65 -11.19 16.99
N CYS A 311 -51.89 -11.66 16.75
CA CYS A 311 -52.13 -12.95 16.11
C CYS A 311 -51.67 -13.02 14.64
N GLU A 312 -51.66 -11.91 13.90
CA GLU A 312 -51.12 -11.85 12.53
C GLU A 312 -49.58 -11.90 12.53
N SER A 313 -48.93 -11.33 13.56
CA SER A 313 -47.50 -11.49 13.80
C SER A 313 -47.16 -12.94 14.15
N ASP A 314 -47.82 -13.53 15.16
CA ASP A 314 -47.65 -14.93 15.55
C ASP A 314 -47.84 -15.88 14.37
N LEU A 315 -48.90 -15.68 13.58
CA LEU A 315 -49.20 -16.50 12.39
C LEU A 315 -48.12 -16.37 11.32
N ASN A 316 -47.48 -15.21 11.18
CA ASN A 316 -46.36 -15.00 10.27
C ASN A 316 -45.05 -15.62 10.80
N GLU A 317 -44.81 -15.58 12.11
CA GLU A 317 -43.71 -16.31 12.76
C GLU A 317 -43.88 -17.82 12.63
N PHE A 318 -45.08 -18.36 12.88
CA PHE A 318 -45.40 -19.77 12.69
C PHE A 318 -45.24 -20.21 11.23
N LYS A 319 -45.73 -19.43 10.25
CA LYS A 319 -45.46 -19.69 8.81
C LYS A 319 -43.96 -19.72 8.50
N THR A 320 -43.22 -18.76 9.05
CA THR A 320 -41.76 -18.68 8.87
C THR A 320 -41.05 -19.87 9.52
N MET A 321 -41.56 -20.38 10.65
CA MET A 321 -41.03 -21.57 11.33
C MET A 321 -41.39 -22.86 10.58
N VAL A 322 -42.62 -22.99 10.09
CA VAL A 322 -43.05 -24.11 9.23
C VAL A 322 -42.19 -24.18 7.97
N GLY A 323 -41.98 -23.07 7.25
CA GLY A 323 -41.09 -23.04 6.08
C GLY A 323 -39.63 -23.41 6.40
N LYS A 324 -39.11 -23.02 7.57
CA LYS A 324 -37.79 -23.48 8.05
C LYS A 324 -37.79 -25.00 8.32
N LEU A 325 -38.85 -25.54 8.92
CA LEU A 325 -39.00 -26.97 9.19
C LEU A 325 -39.20 -27.80 7.92
N GLU A 326 -39.91 -27.29 6.91
CA GLU A 326 -40.06 -27.92 5.60
C GLU A 326 -38.72 -27.98 4.85
N ILE A 327 -37.97 -26.87 4.82
CA ILE A 327 -36.60 -26.85 4.26
C ILE A 327 -35.68 -27.81 5.02
N LEU A 328 -35.82 -27.93 6.34
CA LEU A 328 -35.04 -28.86 7.15
C LEU A 328 -35.46 -30.32 6.91
N LYS A 329 -36.76 -30.58 6.78
CA LYS A 329 -37.32 -31.89 6.41
C LYS A 329 -36.76 -32.36 5.06
N VAL A 330 -36.86 -31.54 4.00
CA VAL A 330 -36.34 -31.89 2.66
C VAL A 330 -34.82 -32.12 2.69
N LYS A 331 -34.07 -31.39 3.52
CA LYS A 331 -32.63 -31.64 3.75
C LYS A 331 -32.36 -32.96 4.47
N LEU A 332 -33.19 -33.33 5.46
CA LEU A 332 -33.08 -34.62 6.15
C LEU A 332 -33.50 -35.79 5.25
N GLU A 333 -34.58 -35.66 4.48
CA GLU A 333 -35.03 -36.65 3.50
C GLU A 333 -33.94 -36.90 2.45
N LYS A 334 -33.38 -35.84 1.84
CA LYS A 334 -32.25 -35.98 0.91
C LYS A 334 -31.00 -36.60 1.57
N ARG A 335 -30.76 -36.32 2.85
CA ARG A 335 -29.66 -36.94 3.59
C ARG A 335 -29.93 -38.41 3.88
N MET A 336 -31.16 -38.78 4.24
CA MET A 336 -31.58 -40.18 4.43
C MET A 336 -31.47 -40.97 3.14
N GLU A 337 -31.87 -40.42 1.99
CA GLU A 337 -31.69 -41.08 0.69
C GLU A 337 -30.20 -41.33 0.42
N SER A 338 -29.35 -40.30 0.54
CA SER A 338 -27.90 -40.47 0.33
C SER A 338 -27.22 -41.43 1.31
N LEU A 339 -27.80 -41.62 2.51
CA LEU A 339 -27.35 -42.62 3.48
C LEU A 339 -27.89 -44.02 3.15
N SER A 340 -29.07 -44.13 2.55
CA SER A 340 -29.63 -45.41 2.05
C SER A 340 -28.90 -45.88 0.79
N GLU A 341 -28.57 -44.98 -0.13
CA GLU A 341 -27.69 -45.25 -1.28
C GLU A 341 -26.31 -45.73 -0.80
N ALA A 342 -25.69 -45.02 0.15
CA ALA A 342 -24.42 -45.43 0.74
C ALA A 342 -24.50 -46.76 1.50
N GLN A 343 -25.60 -47.03 2.22
CA GLN A 343 -25.82 -48.30 2.91
C GLN A 343 -25.94 -49.46 1.90
N LYS A 344 -26.75 -49.32 0.85
CA LYS A 344 -26.90 -50.34 -0.22
C LYS A 344 -25.55 -50.64 -0.87
N SER A 345 -24.80 -49.60 -1.25
CA SER A 345 -23.46 -49.76 -1.81
C SER A 345 -22.50 -50.46 -0.84
N LEU A 346 -22.59 -50.22 0.47
CA LEU A 346 -21.77 -50.90 1.48
C LEU A 346 -22.19 -52.35 1.71
N GLU A 347 -23.50 -52.65 1.63
CA GLU A 347 -24.05 -54.01 1.69
C GLU A 347 -23.68 -54.83 0.45
N GLU A 348 -23.67 -54.21 -0.74
CA GLU A 348 -23.12 -54.77 -1.97
C GLU A 348 -21.61 -55.05 -1.84
N ASP A 349 -20.82 -54.10 -1.32
CA ASP A 349 -19.38 -54.26 -1.04
C ASP A 349 -19.12 -55.40 -0.04
N ILE A 350 -19.95 -55.54 1.00
CA ILE A 350 -19.87 -56.62 1.99
C ILE A 350 -20.22 -57.97 1.35
N SER A 351 -21.26 -58.03 0.52
CA SER A 351 -21.66 -59.24 -0.22
C SER A 351 -20.57 -59.70 -1.19
N ALA A 352 -20.00 -58.77 -1.97
CA ALA A 352 -18.86 -59.04 -2.85
C ALA A 352 -17.65 -59.56 -2.06
N ARG A 353 -17.29 -58.90 -0.94
CA ARG A 353 -16.19 -59.37 -0.07
C ARG A 353 -16.47 -60.72 0.58
N GLN A 354 -17.72 -61.06 0.88
CA GLN A 354 -18.10 -62.39 1.37
C GLN A 354 -17.95 -63.45 0.28
N GLN A 355 -18.30 -63.16 -0.97
CA GLN A 355 -18.03 -64.03 -2.12
C GLN A 355 -16.53 -64.19 -2.39
N ASP A 356 -15.74 -63.10 -2.33
CA ASP A 356 -14.28 -63.15 -2.42
C ASP A 356 -13.70 -64.05 -1.31
N ILE A 357 -14.11 -63.84 -0.05
CA ILE A 357 -13.67 -64.64 1.10
C ILE A 357 -14.04 -66.11 0.93
N GLN A 358 -15.24 -66.44 0.43
CA GLN A 358 -15.64 -67.82 0.13
C GLN A 358 -14.78 -68.41 -0.98
N SER A 359 -14.56 -67.69 -2.09
CA SER A 359 -13.71 -68.15 -3.19
C SER A 359 -12.25 -68.38 -2.75
N LEU A 360 -11.75 -67.56 -1.82
CA LEU A 360 -10.42 -67.70 -1.22
C LEU A 360 -10.37 -68.89 -0.25
N HIS A 361 -11.41 -69.13 0.55
CA HIS A 361 -11.49 -70.35 1.38
C HIS A 361 -11.52 -71.61 0.51
N THR A 362 -12.38 -71.67 -0.51
CA THR A 362 -12.40 -72.79 -1.46
C THR A 362 -11.06 -72.97 -2.16
N ARG A 363 -10.36 -71.87 -2.51
CA ARG A 363 -9.02 -71.92 -3.09
C ARG A 363 -7.94 -72.41 -2.11
N ILE A 364 -8.07 -72.11 -0.81
CA ILE A 364 -7.18 -72.60 0.25
C ILE A 364 -7.46 -74.09 0.55
N GLU A 365 -8.72 -74.51 0.56
CA GLU A 365 -9.12 -75.92 0.68
C GLU A 365 -8.68 -76.76 -0.54
N MET A 366 -8.55 -76.13 -1.72
CA MET A 366 -7.99 -76.72 -2.94
C MET A 366 -6.46 -76.56 -3.07
N GLN A 367 -5.76 -75.97 -2.08
CA GLN A 367 -4.30 -75.87 -2.09
C GLN A 367 -3.67 -77.07 -1.37
N GLU A 368 -2.82 -77.81 -2.09
CA GLU A 368 -2.15 -79.04 -1.62
C GLU A 368 -1.09 -78.81 -0.52
N LEU A 369 -0.87 -77.55 -0.10
CA LEU A 369 0.14 -77.13 0.86
C LEU A 369 -0.43 -76.09 1.82
N SER A 370 -0.36 -76.36 3.13
CA SER A 370 -0.75 -75.45 4.19
C SER A 370 0.23 -74.29 4.36
N ALA A 371 -0.21 -73.22 5.02
CA ALA A 371 0.68 -72.15 5.48
C ALA A 371 1.79 -72.67 6.42
N TYR A 372 1.54 -73.76 7.15
CA TYR A 372 2.55 -74.45 7.94
C TYR A 372 3.61 -75.14 7.05
N ASP A 373 3.17 -75.77 5.96
CA ASP A 373 4.07 -76.46 5.03
C ASP A 373 4.91 -75.45 4.23
N ILE A 374 4.34 -74.28 3.91
CA ILE A 374 5.08 -73.14 3.32
C ILE A 374 6.16 -72.62 4.28
N ASP A 375 5.90 -72.58 5.59
CA ASP A 375 6.93 -72.19 6.58
C ASP A 375 7.99 -73.28 6.76
N GLN A 376 7.63 -74.56 6.77
CA GLN A 376 8.60 -75.67 6.71
C GLN A 376 9.48 -75.60 5.45
N ILE A 377 8.88 -75.34 4.28
CA ILE A 377 9.61 -75.12 3.02
C ILE A 377 10.49 -73.86 3.09
N ALA A 378 10.07 -72.81 3.78
CA ALA A 378 10.88 -71.60 3.98
C ALA A 378 12.09 -71.87 4.90
N GLN A 379 11.91 -72.65 5.97
CA GLN A 379 12.97 -73.07 6.89
C GLN A 379 13.97 -74.02 6.20
N GLU A 380 13.49 -75.02 5.46
CA GLU A 380 14.34 -75.89 4.61
C GLU A 380 15.06 -75.07 3.53
N ARG A 381 14.40 -74.12 2.86
CA ARG A 381 15.06 -73.26 1.87
C ARG A 381 16.12 -72.36 2.49
N ALA A 382 15.89 -71.82 3.69
CA ALA A 382 16.90 -71.05 4.42
C ALA A 382 18.11 -71.93 4.76
N ARG A 383 17.89 -73.11 5.34
CA ARG A 383 18.91 -74.12 5.64
C ARG A 383 19.72 -74.54 4.41
N LEU A 384 19.06 -74.77 3.27
CA LEU A 384 19.71 -75.10 2.00
C LEU A 384 20.47 -73.90 1.42
N THR A 385 20.01 -72.66 1.66
CA THR A 385 20.71 -71.43 1.27
C THR A 385 21.98 -71.23 2.10
N ASP A 386 21.93 -71.46 3.41
CA ASP A 386 23.11 -71.45 4.29
C ASP A 386 24.12 -72.55 3.91
N GLN A 387 23.65 -73.74 3.53
CA GLN A 387 24.51 -74.81 3.02
C GLN A 387 25.11 -74.44 1.66
N LEU A 388 24.36 -73.78 0.77
CA LEU A 388 24.86 -73.30 -0.51
C LEU A 388 25.94 -72.22 -0.31
N HIS A 389 25.72 -71.26 0.61
CA HIS A 389 26.75 -70.28 0.97
C HIS A 389 28.01 -70.94 1.55
N GLN A 390 27.89 -71.94 2.43
CA GLN A 390 29.05 -72.70 2.93
C GLN A 390 29.79 -73.49 1.84
N VAL A 391 29.12 -73.87 0.74
CA VAL A 391 29.74 -74.50 -0.42
C VAL A 391 30.38 -73.47 -1.34
N ASP A 392 29.75 -72.31 -1.55
CA ASP A 392 30.30 -71.21 -2.34
C ASP A 392 31.52 -70.58 -1.66
N ASP A 393 31.50 -70.36 -0.33
CA ASP A 393 32.65 -69.92 0.46
C ASP A 393 33.84 -70.90 0.30
N ARG A 394 33.60 -72.21 0.40
CA ARG A 394 34.63 -73.23 0.15
C ARG A 394 35.11 -73.25 -1.29
N GLN A 395 34.22 -73.03 -2.26
CA GLN A 395 34.59 -72.91 -3.67
C GLN A 395 35.46 -71.66 -3.89
N ASN A 396 35.16 -70.55 -3.23
CA ASN A 396 35.93 -69.32 -3.28
C ASN A 396 37.29 -69.47 -2.57
N GLU A 397 37.37 -70.18 -1.44
CA GLU A 397 38.64 -70.55 -0.79
C GLU A 397 39.51 -71.42 -1.71
N ILE A 398 38.94 -72.46 -2.31
CA ILE A 398 39.63 -73.35 -3.26
C ILE A 398 40.07 -72.57 -4.51
N GLN A 399 39.23 -71.70 -5.06
CA GLN A 399 39.56 -70.87 -6.22
C GLN A 399 40.66 -69.86 -5.90
N GLN A 400 40.65 -69.25 -4.71
CA GLN A 400 41.77 -68.42 -4.23
C GLN A 400 43.05 -69.24 -4.07
N GLN A 401 42.97 -70.51 -3.65
CA GLN A 401 44.14 -71.37 -3.55
C GLN A 401 44.68 -71.77 -4.93
N ILE A 402 43.80 -72.11 -5.89
CA ILE A 402 44.17 -72.33 -7.29
C ILE A 402 44.90 -71.10 -7.84
N VAL A 403 44.33 -69.89 -7.69
CA VAL A 403 44.97 -68.65 -8.16
C VAL A 403 46.31 -68.39 -7.46
N LYS A 404 46.47 -68.73 -6.17
CA LYS A 404 47.78 -68.64 -5.48
C LYS A 404 48.80 -69.62 -6.08
N ASP A 405 48.39 -70.85 -6.35
CA ASP A 405 49.27 -71.88 -6.92
C ASP A 405 49.58 -71.66 -8.41
N GLU A 406 48.65 -71.09 -9.19
CA GLU A 406 48.88 -70.61 -10.55
C GLU A 406 49.90 -69.47 -10.58
N ASN A 407 49.73 -68.44 -9.73
CA ASN A 407 50.71 -67.35 -9.62
C ASN A 407 52.09 -67.87 -9.17
N ARG A 408 52.13 -68.86 -8.26
CA ARG A 408 53.36 -69.55 -7.85
C ARG A 408 54.00 -70.32 -9.01
N ALA A 409 53.21 -71.02 -9.82
CA ALA A 409 53.69 -71.73 -11.00
C ALA A 409 54.20 -70.78 -12.10
N VAL A 410 53.54 -69.63 -12.31
CA VAL A 410 54.01 -68.55 -13.19
C VAL A 410 55.34 -67.99 -12.69
N SER A 411 55.47 -67.65 -11.42
CA SER A 411 56.75 -67.16 -10.85
C SER A 411 57.88 -68.17 -11.04
N ILE A 412 57.64 -69.45 -10.77
CA ILE A 412 58.64 -70.52 -10.94
C ILE A 412 59.02 -70.70 -12.43
N ARG A 413 58.05 -70.57 -13.35
CA ARG A 413 58.32 -70.61 -14.79
C ARG A 413 59.14 -69.42 -15.23
N ASP A 414 58.79 -68.21 -14.80
CA ASP A 414 59.47 -66.98 -15.21
C ASP A 414 60.93 -66.92 -14.67
N ASP A 415 61.17 -67.49 -13.47
CA ASP A 415 62.51 -67.75 -12.93
C ASP A 415 63.29 -68.82 -13.71
N LEU A 416 62.64 -69.92 -14.11
CA LEU A 416 63.25 -70.94 -14.98
C LEU A 416 63.64 -70.32 -16.33
N ASP A 417 62.76 -69.53 -16.92
CA ASP A 417 62.96 -68.80 -18.15
C ASP A 417 64.14 -67.80 -18.05
N ASN A 418 64.30 -67.14 -16.89
CA ASN A 418 65.48 -66.31 -16.59
C ASN A 418 66.77 -67.13 -16.55
N GLN A 419 66.76 -68.31 -15.91
CA GLN A 419 67.92 -69.21 -15.89
C GLN A 419 68.24 -69.77 -17.28
N ILE A 420 67.24 -70.07 -18.11
CA ILE A 420 67.42 -70.47 -19.51
C ILE A 420 68.02 -69.32 -20.33
N ARG A 421 67.54 -68.08 -20.15
CA ARG A 421 68.13 -66.87 -20.76
C ARG A 421 69.60 -66.69 -20.38
N GLU A 422 69.96 -66.84 -19.10
CA GLU A 422 71.34 -66.74 -18.63
C GLU A 422 72.22 -67.89 -19.18
N TYR A 423 71.72 -69.13 -19.17
CA TYR A 423 72.42 -70.29 -19.75
C TYR A 423 72.71 -70.10 -21.24
N ILE A 424 71.72 -69.65 -22.02
CA ILE A 424 71.90 -69.37 -23.46
C ILE A 424 72.93 -68.25 -23.66
N ASN A 425 72.87 -67.18 -22.87
CA ASN A 425 73.81 -66.06 -22.99
C ASN A 425 75.24 -66.43 -22.58
N THR A 426 75.42 -67.26 -21.55
CA THR A 426 76.75 -67.77 -21.16
C THR A 426 77.31 -68.75 -22.20
N CYS A 427 76.50 -69.64 -22.77
CA CYS A 427 76.92 -70.55 -23.85
C CYS A 427 77.25 -69.81 -25.17
N LYS A 428 76.53 -68.73 -25.49
CA LYS A 428 76.91 -67.79 -26.57
C LYS A 428 78.26 -67.13 -26.29
N ARG A 429 78.46 -66.57 -25.08
CA ARG A 429 79.72 -65.93 -24.65
C ARG A 429 80.92 -66.88 -24.74
N LEU A 430 80.72 -68.16 -24.40
CA LEU A 430 81.74 -69.21 -24.48
C LEU A 430 81.99 -69.75 -25.91
N LYS A 431 81.21 -69.33 -26.92
CA LYS A 431 81.27 -69.82 -28.31
C LYS A 431 81.10 -71.34 -28.41
N ILE A 432 80.10 -71.85 -27.68
CA ILE A 432 79.69 -73.26 -27.61
C ILE A 432 78.43 -73.50 -28.47
N ILE A 433 77.62 -72.46 -28.67
CA ILE A 433 76.42 -72.44 -29.52
C ILE A 433 76.68 -71.48 -30.69
N PRO A 434 76.26 -71.77 -31.95
CA PRO A 434 75.57 -72.99 -32.44
C PRO A 434 76.47 -74.24 -32.49
N GLN A 435 75.93 -75.39 -32.95
CA GLN A 435 76.65 -76.67 -33.06
C GLN A 435 77.96 -76.63 -33.88
N GLY A 436 78.14 -75.64 -34.77
CA GLY A 436 79.38 -75.43 -35.52
C GLY A 436 80.41 -74.52 -34.84
N ALA A 437 80.16 -74.05 -33.62
CA ALA A 437 81.03 -73.09 -32.94
C ALA A 437 82.34 -73.75 -32.43
N LYS A 438 83.44 -72.98 -32.39
CA LYS A 438 84.81 -73.49 -32.12
C LYS A 438 84.98 -74.31 -30.82
N ASN A 439 84.13 -74.10 -29.81
CA ASN A 439 84.21 -74.80 -28.53
C ASN A 439 83.03 -75.78 -28.29
N SER A 440 82.22 -76.08 -29.32
CA SER A 440 81.03 -76.95 -29.23
C SER A 440 81.34 -78.44 -29.07
N LEU A 441 82.51 -78.89 -29.53
CA LEU A 441 82.86 -80.32 -29.66
C LEU A 441 81.81 -81.14 -30.46
N GLY A 442 81.02 -80.49 -31.32
CA GLY A 442 79.90 -81.09 -32.07
C GLY A 442 78.63 -81.37 -31.24
N PHE A 443 78.66 -81.17 -29.92
CA PHE A 443 77.53 -81.42 -29.04
C PHE A 443 76.49 -80.28 -29.10
N ASN A 444 75.19 -80.61 -29.02
CA ASN A 444 74.12 -79.61 -29.07
C ASN A 444 73.62 -79.23 -27.67
N PHE A 445 74.08 -78.07 -27.19
CA PHE A 445 73.73 -77.51 -25.89
C PHE A 445 72.34 -76.83 -25.84
N ILE A 446 71.56 -76.81 -26.93
CA ILE A 446 70.18 -76.29 -26.95
C ILE A 446 69.15 -77.42 -26.73
N VAL A 447 69.44 -78.64 -27.17
CA VAL A 447 68.43 -79.72 -27.24
C VAL A 447 67.95 -80.11 -25.84
N GLY A 448 66.64 -79.94 -25.63
CA GLY A 448 65.94 -80.14 -24.36
C GLY A 448 65.43 -78.86 -23.69
N LEU A 449 65.96 -77.68 -24.03
CA LEU A 449 65.58 -76.42 -23.36
C LEU A 449 64.26 -75.81 -23.87
N ASN A 450 63.81 -76.18 -25.08
CA ASN A 450 62.47 -75.85 -25.55
C ASN A 450 61.45 -76.82 -24.95
N MET A 451 60.93 -76.49 -23.77
CA MET A 451 59.73 -77.14 -23.24
C MET A 451 58.51 -76.66 -24.04
N ASP A 452 57.80 -77.57 -24.70
CA ASP A 452 56.58 -77.26 -25.43
C ASP A 452 55.46 -76.89 -24.41
N PRO A 453 54.70 -75.78 -24.56
CA PRO A 453 53.77 -75.29 -23.53
C PRO A 453 52.56 -76.19 -23.19
N LYS A 454 52.54 -77.44 -23.68
CA LYS A 454 51.46 -78.42 -23.51
C LYS A 454 51.90 -79.78 -22.98
N LEU A 455 53.18 -79.98 -22.61
CA LEU A 455 53.63 -81.25 -22.03
C LEU A 455 53.30 -81.35 -20.52
N GLU A 456 52.04 -81.68 -20.24
CA GLU A 456 51.60 -82.16 -18.92
C GLU A 456 52.23 -83.55 -18.64
N GLY A 457 53.41 -83.57 -18.00
CA GLY A 457 54.08 -84.83 -17.71
C GLY A 457 55.29 -84.72 -16.81
N LEU A 458 55.18 -85.24 -15.58
CA LEU A 458 56.30 -85.39 -14.64
C LEU A 458 57.47 -86.19 -15.25
N ASN A 459 57.17 -87.13 -16.16
CA ASN A 459 58.17 -87.88 -16.93
C ASN A 459 59.01 -86.99 -17.87
N ALA A 460 58.42 -85.97 -18.51
CA ALA A 460 59.15 -85.09 -19.42
C ALA A 460 60.17 -84.22 -18.64
N VAL A 461 59.74 -83.68 -17.49
CA VAL A 461 60.62 -82.95 -16.56
C VAL A 461 61.73 -83.85 -16.03
N SER A 462 61.43 -85.11 -15.70
CA SER A 462 62.42 -86.10 -15.25
C SER A 462 63.44 -86.44 -16.33
N GLN A 463 63.00 -86.63 -17.59
CA GLN A 463 63.88 -86.86 -18.74
C GLN A 463 64.77 -85.65 -19.05
N LEU A 464 64.24 -84.42 -18.97
CA LEU A 464 65.04 -83.20 -19.13
C LEU A 464 66.07 -83.03 -17.99
N ALA A 465 65.65 -83.23 -16.73
CA ALA A 465 66.55 -83.19 -15.58
C ALA A 465 67.67 -84.24 -15.68
N HIS A 466 67.35 -85.43 -16.21
CA HIS A 466 68.35 -86.44 -16.55
C HIS A 466 69.29 -85.93 -17.65
N HIS A 467 68.78 -85.47 -18.80
CA HIS A 467 69.57 -84.97 -19.93
C HIS A 467 70.53 -83.82 -19.54
N LEU A 468 70.07 -82.89 -18.71
CA LEU A 468 70.89 -81.82 -18.14
C LEU A 468 72.02 -82.37 -17.27
N LYS A 469 71.73 -83.37 -16.42
CA LYS A 469 72.65 -83.90 -15.41
C LYS A 469 73.62 -84.96 -15.92
N THR A 470 73.27 -85.75 -16.94
CA THR A 470 74.14 -86.78 -17.54
C THR A 470 74.80 -86.33 -18.83
N ASN A 471 74.06 -85.75 -19.79
CA ASN A 471 74.62 -85.40 -21.09
C ASN A 471 75.27 -84.00 -21.07
N ILE A 472 74.48 -82.95 -20.81
CA ILE A 472 74.96 -81.56 -20.86
C ILE A 472 76.06 -81.31 -19.82
N ARG A 473 75.88 -81.78 -18.58
CA ARG A 473 76.92 -81.67 -17.53
C ARG A 473 78.20 -82.45 -17.87
N LYS A 474 78.12 -83.61 -18.52
CA LYS A 474 79.30 -84.37 -18.94
C LYS A 474 80.03 -83.67 -20.09
N ALA A 475 79.32 -83.25 -21.14
CA ALA A 475 79.92 -82.48 -22.25
C ALA A 475 80.56 -81.16 -21.77
N ALA A 476 79.93 -80.47 -20.81
CA ALA A 476 80.50 -79.28 -20.18
C ALA A 476 81.73 -79.59 -19.29
N LEU A 477 81.75 -80.76 -18.62
CA LEU A 477 82.90 -81.21 -17.83
C LEU A 477 84.07 -81.64 -18.72
N GLU A 478 83.81 -82.35 -19.82
CA GLU A 478 84.79 -82.72 -20.84
C GLU A 478 85.36 -81.48 -21.53
N LEU A 479 84.53 -80.48 -21.86
CA LEU A 479 85.00 -79.19 -22.35
C LEU A 479 85.87 -78.46 -21.30
N LYS A 480 85.46 -78.47 -20.02
CA LYS A 480 86.28 -77.91 -18.93
C LYS A 480 87.62 -78.64 -18.83
N GLN A 481 87.63 -79.97 -18.85
CA GLN A 481 88.84 -80.79 -18.80
C GLN A 481 89.73 -80.54 -20.01
N ASN A 482 89.19 -80.44 -21.23
CA ASN A 482 89.95 -80.13 -22.44
C ASN A 482 90.55 -78.72 -22.40
N ARG A 483 89.80 -77.73 -21.90
CA ARG A 483 90.29 -76.36 -21.73
C ARG A 483 91.33 -76.23 -20.61
N VAL A 484 91.18 -76.98 -19.52
CA VAL A 484 92.19 -77.07 -18.45
C VAL A 484 93.42 -77.81 -18.95
N ALA A 485 93.30 -78.94 -19.64
CA ALA A 485 94.43 -79.67 -20.21
C ALA A 485 95.21 -78.82 -21.23
N ARG A 486 94.54 -78.03 -22.07
CA ARG A 486 95.20 -77.07 -22.97
C ARG A 486 95.82 -75.88 -22.24
N ALA A 487 95.22 -75.42 -21.14
CA ALA A 487 95.81 -74.35 -20.31
C ALA A 487 97.05 -74.85 -19.55
N ASN A 488 96.99 -76.07 -19.00
CA ASN A 488 98.11 -76.74 -18.34
C ASN A 488 99.23 -77.01 -19.34
N ALA A 489 98.95 -77.61 -20.50
CA ALA A 489 100.01 -77.87 -21.51
C ALA A 489 100.72 -76.58 -21.96
N GLY A 490 99.99 -75.46 -22.08
CA GLY A 490 100.60 -74.15 -22.36
C GLY A 490 101.29 -73.49 -21.15
N LEU A 491 100.95 -73.90 -19.92
CA LEU A 491 101.66 -73.50 -18.70
C LEU A 491 102.93 -74.34 -18.50
N ASP A 492 102.89 -75.62 -18.81
CA ASP A 492 104.04 -76.54 -18.80
C ASP A 492 105.06 -76.11 -19.88
N GLU A 493 104.59 -75.77 -21.08
CA GLU A 493 105.41 -75.17 -22.16
C GLU A 493 105.99 -73.81 -21.73
N ALA A 494 105.20 -72.96 -21.07
CA ALA A 494 105.69 -71.68 -20.54
C ALA A 494 106.73 -71.86 -19.41
N LEU A 495 106.54 -72.83 -18.49
CA LEU A 495 107.48 -73.12 -17.41
C LEU A 495 108.82 -73.66 -17.94
N VAL A 496 108.80 -74.51 -18.97
CA VAL A 496 110.04 -74.98 -19.63
C VAL A 496 110.77 -73.82 -20.32
N LEU A 497 110.05 -72.87 -20.92
CA LEU A 497 110.65 -71.67 -21.51
C LEU A 497 111.16 -70.69 -20.45
N ASP A 498 110.49 -70.56 -19.31
CA ASP A 498 110.88 -69.72 -18.17
C ASP A 498 112.17 -70.27 -17.51
N GLU A 499 112.24 -71.59 -17.29
CA GLU A 499 113.44 -72.25 -16.77
C GLU A 499 114.63 -72.16 -17.74
N GLN A 500 114.40 -72.26 -19.05
CA GLN A 500 115.44 -72.03 -20.07
C GLN A 500 115.90 -70.56 -20.10
N LEU A 501 114.98 -69.61 -19.98
CA LEU A 501 115.29 -68.18 -19.95
C LEU A 501 116.07 -67.83 -18.68
N GLN A 502 115.69 -68.37 -17.52
CA GLN A 502 116.40 -68.20 -16.25
C GLN A 502 117.81 -68.80 -16.30
N GLN A 503 118.01 -69.97 -16.91
CA GLN A 503 119.36 -70.53 -17.16
C GLN A 503 120.20 -69.62 -18.07
N CYS A 504 119.61 -68.99 -19.08
CA CYS A 504 120.30 -68.00 -19.90
C CYS A 504 120.63 -66.71 -19.13
N GLU A 505 119.73 -66.20 -18.28
CA GLU A 505 119.99 -65.03 -17.44
C GLU A 505 121.07 -65.29 -16.38
N ASP A 506 121.11 -66.48 -15.76
CA ASP A 506 122.17 -66.87 -14.83
C ASP A 506 123.52 -66.99 -15.53
N GLN A 507 123.58 -67.64 -16.70
CA GLN A 507 124.80 -67.72 -17.51
C GLN A 507 125.28 -66.32 -17.95
N GLN A 508 124.35 -65.44 -18.36
CA GLN A 508 124.67 -64.05 -18.71
C GLN A 508 125.16 -63.25 -17.51
N ASN A 509 124.58 -63.45 -16.31
CA ASN A 509 125.05 -62.82 -15.07
C ASN A 509 126.45 -63.29 -14.66
N ILE A 510 126.80 -64.57 -14.90
CA ILE A 510 128.15 -65.08 -14.68
C ILE A 510 129.14 -64.37 -15.60
N GLU A 511 128.87 -64.26 -16.91
CA GLU A 511 129.75 -63.54 -17.85
C GLU A 511 129.84 -62.03 -17.54
N ILE A 512 128.73 -61.38 -17.16
CA ILE A 512 128.76 -59.99 -16.70
C ILE A 512 129.64 -59.83 -15.43
N GLN A 513 129.74 -60.84 -14.57
CA GLN A 513 130.65 -60.82 -13.43
C GLN A 513 132.11 -61.13 -13.80
N THR A 514 132.40 -61.92 -14.84
CA THR A 514 133.78 -62.11 -15.33
C THR A 514 134.26 -60.84 -16.04
N GLU A 515 133.42 -60.24 -16.89
CA GLU A 515 133.68 -58.96 -17.57
C GLU A 515 133.95 -57.84 -16.55
N LYS A 516 133.08 -57.65 -15.54
CA LYS A 516 133.30 -56.64 -14.48
C LYS A 516 134.59 -56.86 -13.69
N LYS A 517 135.05 -58.11 -13.49
CA LYS A 517 136.35 -58.39 -12.87
C LYS A 517 137.49 -57.89 -13.76
N TRP A 518 137.52 -58.29 -15.04
CA TRP A 518 138.53 -57.85 -16.00
C TRP A 518 138.52 -56.34 -16.22
N GLU A 519 137.35 -55.72 -16.31
CA GLU A 519 137.20 -54.27 -16.41
C GLU A 519 137.76 -53.55 -15.16
N SER A 520 137.60 -54.13 -13.96
CA SER A 520 138.20 -53.59 -12.73
C SER A 520 139.73 -53.70 -12.70
N GLU A 521 140.31 -54.74 -13.31
CA GLU A 521 141.77 -54.90 -13.41
C GLU A 521 142.37 -54.01 -14.49
N ALA A 522 141.71 -53.91 -15.65
CA ALA A 522 142.03 -52.92 -16.67
C ALA A 522 142.02 -51.50 -16.09
N LYS A 523 140.97 -51.13 -15.33
CA LYS A 523 140.88 -49.84 -14.62
C LYS A 523 142.03 -49.62 -13.63
N LYS A 524 142.45 -50.63 -12.87
CA LYS A 524 143.65 -50.55 -11.99
C LYS A 524 144.93 -50.29 -12.79
N CYS A 525 145.14 -51.00 -13.89
CA CYS A 525 146.32 -50.80 -14.76
C CYS A 525 146.33 -49.42 -15.43
N THR A 526 145.19 -48.95 -15.96
CA THR A 526 145.09 -47.59 -16.52
C THR A 526 145.30 -46.52 -15.46
N GLU A 527 144.84 -46.73 -14.23
CA GLU A 527 145.02 -45.78 -13.13
C GLU A 527 146.46 -45.75 -12.57
N GLN A 528 147.16 -46.89 -12.58
CA GLN A 528 148.62 -46.91 -12.34
C GLN A 528 149.37 -46.15 -13.44
N LEU A 529 149.04 -46.38 -14.72
CA LEU A 529 149.62 -45.65 -15.84
C LEU A 529 149.28 -44.15 -15.79
N ARG A 530 148.08 -43.76 -15.35
CA ARG A 530 147.69 -42.36 -15.14
C ARG A 530 148.56 -41.72 -14.07
N ARG A 531 148.68 -42.33 -12.88
CA ARG A 531 149.52 -41.80 -11.80
C ARG A 531 151.00 -41.69 -12.17
N GLU A 532 151.50 -42.61 -12.98
CA GLU A 532 152.87 -42.56 -13.52
C GLU A 532 153.06 -41.50 -14.62
N ARG A 533 152.02 -41.14 -15.38
CA ARG A 533 152.05 -39.93 -16.22
C ARG A 533 151.97 -38.67 -15.37
N GLU A 534 151.02 -38.59 -14.44
CA GLU A 534 150.80 -37.42 -13.59
C GLU A 534 152.05 -37.06 -12.76
N LYS A 535 152.81 -38.03 -12.23
CA LYS A 535 154.11 -37.76 -11.59
C LYS A 535 155.14 -37.12 -12.54
N ARG A 536 155.13 -37.49 -13.82
CA ARG A 536 156.03 -36.93 -14.86
C ARG A 536 155.56 -35.53 -15.28
N ASP A 537 154.25 -35.37 -15.50
CA ASP A 537 153.64 -34.09 -15.87
C ASP A 537 153.73 -33.05 -14.74
N GLU A 538 153.58 -33.47 -13.48
CA GLU A 538 153.79 -32.65 -12.28
C GLU A 538 155.25 -32.18 -12.16
N SER A 539 156.20 -33.08 -12.44
CA SER A 539 157.64 -32.76 -12.51
C SER A 539 157.97 -31.77 -13.66
N LEU A 540 157.19 -31.82 -14.75
CA LEU A 540 157.30 -30.87 -15.86
C LEU A 540 156.65 -29.51 -15.52
N ARG A 541 155.44 -29.50 -14.95
CA ARG A 541 154.69 -28.31 -14.52
C ARG A 541 155.49 -27.46 -13.54
N ARG A 542 156.17 -28.09 -12.56
CA ARG A 542 157.03 -27.37 -11.60
C ARG A 542 158.20 -26.63 -12.25
N LYS A 543 158.67 -27.08 -13.43
CA LYS A 543 159.67 -26.35 -14.22
C LYS A 543 159.05 -25.20 -15.01
N ILE A 544 157.84 -25.38 -15.53
CA ILE A 544 157.09 -24.36 -16.29
C ILE A 544 156.68 -23.19 -15.39
N VAL A 545 156.02 -23.45 -14.25
CA VAL A 545 155.54 -22.39 -13.33
C VAL A 545 156.70 -21.54 -12.78
N ALA A 546 157.85 -22.16 -12.51
CA ALA A 546 159.08 -21.46 -12.13
C ALA A 546 159.68 -20.58 -13.24
N THR A 547 159.14 -20.67 -14.47
CA THR A 547 159.46 -19.78 -15.60
C THR A 547 158.41 -18.66 -15.73
N GLU A 548 157.12 -19.00 -15.64
CA GLU A 548 155.99 -18.07 -15.89
C GLU A 548 155.78 -16.99 -14.81
N GLU A 549 155.99 -17.28 -13.51
CA GLU A 549 155.79 -16.28 -12.45
C GLU A 549 156.78 -15.09 -12.51
N VAL A 550 157.89 -15.24 -13.26
CA VAL A 550 158.87 -14.18 -13.53
C VAL A 550 158.32 -13.13 -14.51
N GLU A 551 157.34 -13.49 -15.36
CA GLU A 551 156.85 -12.63 -16.45
C GLU A 551 155.60 -11.82 -16.04
N MET A 552 154.65 -12.44 -15.33
CA MET A 552 153.26 -11.95 -15.30
C MET A 552 152.98 -10.71 -14.43
N LYS A 553 153.65 -10.55 -13.28
CA LYS A 553 153.37 -9.43 -12.33
C LYS A 553 153.94 -8.07 -12.75
N ILE A 554 154.50 -7.98 -13.96
CA ILE A 554 154.94 -6.73 -14.61
C ILE A 554 153.75 -5.95 -15.22
N THR A 555 152.57 -6.58 -15.38
CA THR A 555 151.52 -6.11 -16.32
C THR A 555 150.45 -5.17 -15.75
N ASN A 556 149.65 -5.63 -14.76
CA ASN A 556 148.29 -5.10 -14.54
C ASN A 556 148.18 -3.84 -13.65
N ILE A 557 148.99 -2.81 -13.95
CA ILE A 557 149.06 -1.52 -13.24
C ILE A 557 148.06 -0.47 -13.82
N ALA A 558 147.05 -0.90 -14.60
CA ALA A 558 146.31 -0.01 -15.51
C ALA A 558 144.77 0.04 -15.34
N ASN A 559 144.29 1.25 -15.01
CA ASN A 559 143.02 1.90 -15.42
C ASN A 559 141.69 1.60 -14.65
N ALA A 560 140.71 2.49 -14.86
CA ALA A 560 139.50 2.71 -14.04
C ALA A 560 138.26 3.08 -14.89
N ASP A 561 137.21 3.66 -14.26
CA ASP A 561 135.93 4.20 -14.78
C ASP A 561 134.72 3.22 -14.91
N ASN A 562 133.44 3.58 -14.65
CA ASN A 562 132.86 4.67 -13.83
C ASN A 562 131.35 4.48 -13.47
N LEU A 563 131.01 4.63 -12.17
CA LEU A 563 130.07 5.64 -11.64
C LEU A 563 128.58 5.68 -12.09
N VAL A 564 127.81 4.58 -11.92
CA VAL A 564 126.32 4.59 -12.09
C VAL A 564 125.55 3.96 -10.89
N GLU A 565 126.24 3.56 -9.83
CA GLU A 565 125.70 2.63 -8.81
C GLU A 565 124.84 3.28 -7.69
N GLU A 566 124.78 4.62 -7.59
CA GLU A 566 124.30 5.31 -6.37
C GLU A 566 122.84 5.84 -6.35
N GLU A 567 122.17 6.15 -7.48
CA GLU A 567 120.85 6.83 -7.41
C GLU A 567 119.71 5.90 -6.92
N ALA A 568 119.74 4.62 -7.31
CA ALA A 568 118.58 3.72 -7.17
C ALA A 568 118.24 3.40 -5.69
N THR A 569 119.24 3.30 -4.83
CA THR A 569 119.09 2.94 -3.40
C THR A 569 118.33 4.00 -2.60
N SER A 570 118.44 5.27 -2.97
CA SER A 570 117.89 6.41 -2.21
C SER A 570 116.36 6.52 -2.27
N ARG A 571 115.70 6.01 -3.33
CA ARG A 571 114.22 6.09 -3.45
C ARG A 571 113.47 5.11 -2.55
N GLN A 572 114.04 3.93 -2.28
CA GLN A 572 113.34 2.88 -1.53
C GLN A 572 113.10 3.28 -0.06
N TYR A 573 114.11 3.90 0.57
CA TYR A 573 114.14 4.27 1.98
C TYR A 573 113.04 5.29 2.38
N LEU A 574 112.54 6.08 1.43
CA LEU A 574 111.56 7.15 1.68
C LEU A 574 110.12 6.65 1.88
N VAL A 575 109.82 5.41 1.49
CA VAL A 575 108.46 4.85 1.55
C VAL A 575 108.13 4.35 2.96
N ASP A 576 109.05 3.58 3.57
CA ASP A 576 108.80 2.92 4.85
C ASP A 576 108.66 3.93 6.01
N VAL A 577 109.44 5.02 5.98
CA VAL A 577 109.38 6.10 7.00
C VAL A 577 107.99 6.74 7.09
N ARG A 578 107.28 6.89 5.97
CA ARG A 578 105.92 7.47 5.96
C ARG A 578 104.86 6.56 6.58
N LYS A 579 105.08 5.24 6.57
CA LYS A 579 104.12 4.29 7.14
C LYS A 579 104.14 4.34 8.67
N ALA A 580 105.34 4.40 9.26
CA ALA A 580 105.54 4.47 10.71
C ALA A 580 105.00 5.75 11.37
N SER A 581 104.94 6.89 10.66
CA SER A 581 104.48 8.15 11.26
C SER A 581 102.96 8.19 11.52
N VAL A 582 102.15 7.47 10.73
CA VAL A 582 100.68 7.50 10.86
C VAL A 582 100.23 6.75 12.11
N GLU A 583 100.75 5.54 12.33
CA GLU A 583 100.45 4.71 13.52
C GLU A 583 100.84 5.43 14.83
N MET A 584 101.93 6.21 14.80
CA MET A 584 102.34 7.01 15.97
C MET A 584 101.38 8.18 16.27
N THR A 585 100.76 8.79 15.26
CA THR A 585 99.80 9.89 15.50
C THR A 585 98.50 9.44 16.15
N GLU A 586 97.94 8.29 15.74
CA GLU A 586 96.68 7.77 16.32
C GLU A 586 96.85 7.40 17.81
N THR A 587 97.97 6.74 18.14
CA THR A 587 98.27 6.35 19.53
C THR A 587 98.50 7.54 20.46
N TYR A 588 99.12 8.63 19.97
CA TYR A 588 99.33 9.84 20.76
C TYR A 588 98.02 10.60 21.05
N GLN A 589 97.10 10.63 20.08
CA GLN A 589 95.84 11.36 20.21
C GLN A 589 94.89 10.71 21.24
N ALA A 590 94.85 9.38 21.30
CA ALA A 590 94.11 8.63 22.34
C ALA A 590 94.63 8.89 23.78
N LEU A 591 95.90 9.25 23.94
CA LEU A 591 96.51 9.56 25.23
C LEU A 591 96.11 10.97 25.73
N LEU A 592 95.94 11.93 24.82
CA LEU A 592 95.60 13.31 25.15
C LEU A 592 94.18 13.45 25.73
N ASP A 593 93.16 12.81 25.14
CA ASP A 593 91.79 12.88 25.66
C ASP A 593 91.65 12.23 27.04
N LYS A 594 92.42 11.18 27.31
CA LYS A 594 92.47 10.51 28.62
C LYS A 594 93.05 11.42 29.71
N ASN A 595 94.14 12.14 29.40
CA ASN A 595 94.72 13.15 30.29
C ASN A 595 93.80 14.36 30.47
N ARG A 596 93.11 14.81 29.42
CA ARG A 596 92.19 15.95 29.47
C ARG A 596 91.06 15.74 30.49
N HIS A 597 90.47 14.54 30.53
CA HIS A 597 89.46 14.17 31.53
C HIS A 597 90.00 14.20 32.97
N ALA A 598 91.23 13.71 33.19
CA ALA A 598 91.87 13.75 34.51
C ALA A 598 92.10 15.18 35.00
N VAL A 599 92.59 16.08 34.14
CA VAL A 599 92.85 17.49 34.47
C VAL A 599 91.55 18.24 34.81
N THR A 600 90.45 17.98 34.10
CA THR A 600 89.14 18.60 34.42
C THR A 600 88.64 18.23 35.82
N ASN A 601 88.82 16.98 36.25
CA ASN A 601 88.43 16.55 37.59
C ASN A 601 89.30 17.21 38.69
N VAL A 602 90.60 17.36 38.46
CA VAL A 602 91.50 18.09 39.38
C VAL A 602 91.13 19.56 39.48
N LEU A 603 90.81 20.22 38.36
CA LEU A 603 90.41 21.63 38.36
C LEU A 603 89.15 21.89 39.19
N MET A 604 88.13 21.01 39.13
CA MET A 604 86.94 21.13 39.99
C MET A 604 87.28 21.04 41.49
N ALA A 605 88.18 20.13 41.87
CA ALA A 605 88.65 20.02 43.26
C ALA A 605 89.40 21.29 43.71
N CYS A 606 90.27 21.83 42.86
CA CYS A 606 91.00 23.08 43.11
C CYS A 606 90.07 24.29 43.26
N THR A 607 89.03 24.45 42.41
CA THR A 607 88.07 25.55 42.56
C THR A 607 87.26 25.45 43.86
N ASN A 608 86.85 24.25 44.26
CA ASN A 608 86.18 24.04 45.54
C ASN A 608 87.11 24.41 46.72
N HIS A 609 88.36 23.96 46.71
CA HIS A 609 89.30 24.27 47.79
C HIS A 609 89.65 25.76 47.85
N LYS A 610 89.85 26.44 46.71
CA LYS A 610 90.06 27.90 46.67
C LYS A 610 88.91 28.65 47.35
N SER A 611 87.66 28.24 47.13
CA SER A 611 86.48 28.85 47.79
C SER A 611 86.42 28.66 49.32
N MET A 612 87.25 27.78 49.89
CA MET A 612 87.48 27.70 51.34
C MET A 612 88.66 28.57 51.79
N VAL A 613 89.75 28.61 51.03
CA VAL A 613 90.96 29.37 51.38
C VAL A 613 90.70 30.88 51.30
N ASP A 614 90.03 31.35 50.25
CA ASP A 614 89.66 32.76 50.09
C ASP A 614 88.76 33.24 51.26
N ARG A 615 87.92 32.37 51.82
CA ARG A 615 87.12 32.67 53.03
C ARG A 615 87.94 32.75 54.31
N ALA A 616 89.06 32.04 54.40
CA ALA A 616 89.90 31.98 55.59
C ALA A 616 90.96 33.09 55.62
N ILE A 617 91.55 33.43 54.47
CA ILE A 617 92.56 34.50 54.38
C ILE A 617 91.94 35.85 54.74
N SER A 618 90.73 36.16 54.28
CA SER A 618 90.00 37.37 54.70
C SER A 618 89.64 37.42 56.19
N SER A 619 89.79 36.32 56.94
CA SER A 619 89.70 36.33 58.41
C SER A 619 91.03 36.65 59.09
N LEU A 620 92.17 36.37 58.44
CA LEU A 620 93.52 36.59 58.97
C LEU A 620 94.06 37.98 58.63
N GLU A 621 93.79 38.48 57.42
CA GLU A 621 94.15 39.84 57.01
C GLU A 621 93.54 40.91 57.94
N ALA A 622 92.38 40.62 58.55
CA ALA A 622 91.71 41.48 59.51
C ALA A 622 92.40 41.58 60.89
N GLU A 623 93.24 40.60 61.26
CA GLU A 623 93.92 40.57 62.57
C GLU A 623 95.36 41.12 62.50
N VAL A 624 96.07 40.90 61.39
CA VAL A 624 97.50 41.26 61.27
C VAL A 624 97.73 42.78 61.21
N SER A 625 96.78 43.57 60.71
CA SER A 625 96.86 45.05 60.63
C SER A 625 96.81 45.80 61.98
N LYS A 626 97.17 45.17 63.10
CA LYS A 626 97.09 45.72 64.46
C LYS A 626 98.38 45.67 65.28
N VAL A 627 99.51 45.34 64.66
CA VAL A 627 100.82 45.22 65.34
C VAL A 627 101.86 46.24 64.82
N GLU A 628 101.46 47.20 63.97
CA GLU A 628 102.26 48.40 63.71
C GLU A 628 102.03 49.46 64.80
N LEU A 629 102.84 49.40 65.88
CA LEU A 629 103.36 50.56 66.65
C LEU A 629 104.37 50.12 67.72
#